data_AF-A0A8C2VZM4-F1
#
_entry.id   AF-A0A8C2VZM4-F1
#
_cell.length_a   1.000
_cell.length_b   1.000
_cell.length_c   1.000
_cell.angle_alpha   90.00
_cell.angle_beta   90.00
_cell.angle_gamma   90.00
#
_symmetry.space_group_name_H-M   'P 1'
#
loop_
_entity.id
_entity.type
_entity.pdbx_description
1 polymer ?
#
loop_
_entity_poly.entity_id
_entity_poly.type
_entity_poly.pdbx_seq_one_letter_code
_entity_poly.pdbx_strand_id
1 'polypeptide(L)'
;MATAALKRIWTRGRGGAGGEGGTAAAAKPGVWARLGAWTRALLRDYAEACRDAAAAARADLGLCALVYEAPFDAQASLYQARCRHLQPRWLDFPGRVLDVGFAGRWWVLGARMRDCDVNHAEFLRLPPHLRVVRARQLRSEANERLFEEKFRAVVLTDDQVDQALWEEQVLQKERKDRLARSQAEAPARPEVAG
;
A
#
# COMPACT_ATOMS: atom_id res chain seq x y z
N MET A 1 -0.46 35.43 -9.76
CA MET A 1 0.90 35.95 -9.47
C MET A 1 1.10 36.08 -7.97
N ALA A 2 1.43 34.97 -7.30
CA ALA A 2 1.63 34.90 -5.85
C ALA A 2 2.72 33.88 -5.51
N THR A 3 3.88 34.03 -6.15
CA THR A 3 5.08 33.18 -5.96
C THR A 3 6.31 34.08 -5.85
N ALA A 4 6.45 34.81 -4.75
CA ALA A 4 7.66 35.61 -4.50
C ALA A 4 7.95 35.93 -3.02
N ALA A 5 7.45 35.14 -2.06
CA ALA A 5 7.59 35.45 -0.63
C ALA A 5 8.20 34.31 0.22
N LEU A 6 8.98 33.40 -0.38
CA LEU A 6 9.63 32.27 0.32
C LEU A 6 11.13 32.09 0.00
N LYS A 7 11.82 33.16 -0.43
CA LYS A 7 13.29 33.18 -0.61
C LYS A 7 13.96 34.33 0.16
N ARG A 8 13.70 34.46 1.45
CA ARG A 8 14.35 35.50 2.28
C ARG A 8 14.80 35.06 3.67
N ILE A 9 15.03 33.76 3.88
CA ILE A 9 15.53 33.22 5.16
C ILE A 9 16.84 32.42 4.99
N TRP A 10 17.31 32.16 3.77
CA TRP A 10 18.43 31.21 3.53
C TRP A 10 19.76 31.80 3.04
N THR A 11 19.98 33.12 3.14
CA THR A 11 21.24 33.75 2.66
C THR A 11 21.96 34.64 3.66
N ARG A 12 21.52 34.72 4.93
CA ARG A 12 22.19 35.51 5.96
C ARG A 12 22.99 34.63 6.94
N GLY A 13 23.92 33.85 6.40
CA GLY A 13 24.80 32.97 7.17
C GLY A 13 26.19 32.81 6.57
N ARG A 14 26.64 33.74 5.72
CA ARG A 14 27.99 33.72 5.16
C ARG A 14 28.50 35.15 5.01
N GLY A 15 29.15 35.64 6.06
CA GLY A 15 29.84 36.93 6.04
C GLY A 15 30.69 37.08 7.30
N GLY A 16 32.02 37.19 7.10
CA GLY A 16 32.95 37.62 8.14
C GLY A 16 34.03 36.59 8.49
N ALA A 17 34.96 36.33 7.58
CA ALA A 17 36.28 35.82 7.95
C ALA A 17 37.21 37.04 8.03
N GLY A 18 37.53 37.46 9.24
CA GLY A 18 38.48 38.51 9.55
C GLY A 18 38.82 38.48 11.03
N GLY A 19 40.08 38.19 11.34
CA GLY A 19 40.73 38.55 12.60
C GLY A 19 40.60 37.59 13.79
N GLU A 20 41.75 36.95 14.09
CA GLU A 20 42.33 36.83 15.45
C GLU A 20 41.83 35.74 16.42
N GLY A 21 42.74 34.78 16.67
CA GLY A 21 43.15 34.31 17.99
C GLY A 21 42.08 34.22 19.08
N GLY A 22 41.20 33.24 19.00
CA GLY A 22 40.38 32.80 20.12
C GLY A 22 40.18 31.30 20.00
N THR A 23 40.51 30.55 21.05
CA THR A 23 40.19 29.12 21.19
C THR A 23 38.69 28.95 20.99
N ALA A 24 38.30 28.55 19.77
CA ALA A 24 36.90 28.31 19.43
C ALA A 24 36.42 27.11 20.24
N ALA A 25 35.78 27.39 21.37
CA ALA A 25 35.08 26.40 22.17
C ALA A 25 34.06 25.71 21.24
N ALA A 26 34.37 24.46 20.86
CA ALA A 26 33.52 23.68 20.00
C ALA A 26 32.11 23.64 20.60
N ALA A 27 31.18 24.35 19.96
CA ALA A 27 29.79 24.39 20.39
C ALA A 27 29.27 22.95 20.41
N LYS A 28 28.91 22.45 21.60
CA LYS A 28 28.46 21.07 21.75
C LYS A 28 27.24 20.86 20.83
N PRO A 29 27.25 19.83 19.98
CA PRO A 29 26.13 19.59 19.08
C PRO A 29 24.84 19.48 19.89
N GLY A 30 23.82 20.24 19.48
CA GLY A 30 22.52 20.25 20.14
C GLY A 30 21.92 18.83 20.24
N VAL A 31 21.01 18.63 21.19
CA VAL A 31 20.41 17.31 21.48
C VAL A 31 19.85 16.63 20.23
N TRP A 32 19.22 17.40 19.33
CA TRP A 32 18.70 16.90 18.05
C TRP A 32 19.79 16.44 17.06
N ALA A 33 20.94 17.11 17.03
CA ALA A 33 22.06 16.71 16.21
C ALA A 33 22.71 15.42 16.73
N ARG A 34 22.80 15.29 18.06
CA ARG A 34 23.29 14.07 18.73
C ARG A 34 22.35 12.90 18.52
N LEU A 35 21.03 13.11 18.65
CA LEU A 35 20.03 12.10 18.38
C LEU A 35 20.09 11.65 16.92
N GLY A 36 20.10 12.58 15.96
CA GLY A 36 20.20 12.23 14.55
C GLY A 36 21.53 11.55 14.16
N ALA A 37 22.63 11.87 14.84
CA ALA A 37 23.88 11.13 14.69
C ALA A 37 23.77 9.70 15.25
N TRP A 38 23.17 9.55 16.44
CA TRP A 38 22.94 8.26 17.07
C TRP A 38 21.99 7.37 16.24
N THR A 39 20.87 7.91 15.74
CA THR A 39 19.95 7.15 14.87
C THR A 39 20.63 6.72 13.57
N ARG A 40 21.48 7.57 12.97
CA ARG A 40 22.27 7.19 11.79
C ARG A 40 23.38 6.18 12.08
N ALA A 41 23.94 6.18 13.28
CA ALA A 41 24.87 5.14 13.72
C ALA A 41 24.10 3.82 13.90
N LEU A 42 23.01 3.83 14.67
CA LEU A 42 22.15 2.67 14.89
C LEU A 42 21.62 2.05 13.58
N LEU A 43 21.17 2.85 12.63
CA LEU A 43 20.73 2.36 11.32
C LEU A 43 21.88 1.78 10.49
N ARG A 44 23.10 2.31 10.64
CA ARG A 44 24.29 1.75 9.99
C ARG A 44 24.69 0.42 10.61
N ASP A 45 24.71 0.35 11.94
CA ASP A 45 25.01 -0.86 12.70
C ASP A 45 23.97 -1.94 12.43
N TYR A 46 22.68 -1.58 12.33
CA TYR A 46 21.62 -2.51 11.94
C TYR A 46 21.81 -3.00 10.50
N ALA A 47 22.12 -2.11 9.57
CA ALA A 47 22.39 -2.50 8.19
C ALA A 47 23.67 -3.35 8.07
N GLU A 48 24.67 -3.13 8.92
CA GLU A 48 25.89 -3.94 9.01
C GLU A 48 25.60 -5.31 9.60
N ALA A 49 24.87 -5.38 10.72
CA ALA A 49 24.38 -6.63 11.28
C ALA A 49 23.50 -7.42 10.29
N CYS A 50 22.68 -6.75 9.47
CA CYS A 50 21.94 -7.41 8.39
C CYS A 50 22.84 -7.89 7.25
N ARG A 51 23.95 -7.19 6.97
CA ARG A 51 24.98 -7.61 6.00
C ARG A 51 25.88 -8.72 6.54
N ASP A 52 26.05 -8.82 7.85
CA ASP A 52 26.85 -9.87 8.50
C ASP A 52 26.00 -11.12 8.73
N ALA A 53 24.71 -10.94 9.06
CA ALA A 53 23.73 -12.02 9.20
C ALA A 53 23.34 -12.62 7.85
N ALA A 54 23.30 -11.82 6.79
CA ALA A 54 23.26 -12.33 5.43
C ALA A 54 24.70 -12.55 4.99
N ALA A 55 25.23 -13.77 5.06
CA ALA A 55 26.55 -14.12 4.51
C ALA A 55 26.58 -14.02 2.96
N ALA A 56 26.04 -12.94 2.40
CA ALA A 56 25.85 -12.70 0.99
C ALA A 56 27.02 -11.84 0.50
N ALA A 57 27.92 -12.46 -0.25
CA ALA A 57 29.00 -11.75 -0.90
C ALA A 57 28.51 -11.12 -2.21
N ARG A 58 29.05 -9.94 -2.52
CA ARG A 58 28.73 -9.18 -3.74
C ARG A 58 29.93 -9.11 -4.67
N ALA A 59 29.72 -9.41 -5.95
CA ALA A 59 30.73 -9.26 -6.99
C ALA A 59 30.25 -8.27 -8.05
N ASP A 60 31.04 -7.22 -8.30
CA ASP A 60 30.79 -6.26 -9.36
C ASP A 60 31.56 -6.66 -10.63
N LEU A 61 30.83 -6.89 -11.71
CA LEU A 61 31.35 -7.30 -13.03
C LEU A 61 31.24 -6.13 -14.03
N GLY A 62 31.27 -4.89 -13.55
CA GLY A 62 31.09 -3.67 -14.33
C GLY A 62 29.62 -3.39 -14.65
N LEU A 63 29.09 -3.98 -15.72
CA LEU A 63 27.70 -3.77 -16.16
C LEU A 63 26.69 -4.66 -15.42
N CYS A 64 27.18 -5.72 -14.80
CA CYS A 64 26.41 -6.62 -13.96
C CYS A 64 26.97 -6.64 -12.53
N ALA A 65 26.14 -6.96 -11.57
CA ALA A 65 26.53 -7.31 -10.21
C ALA A 65 25.91 -8.67 -9.86
N LEU A 66 26.55 -9.40 -8.96
CA LEU A 66 26.08 -10.69 -8.47
C LEU A 66 26.02 -10.66 -6.95
N VAL A 67 24.97 -11.23 -6.38
CA VAL A 67 24.89 -11.54 -4.95
C VAL A 67 24.81 -13.05 -4.80
N TYR A 68 25.68 -13.63 -3.97
CA TYR A 68 25.75 -15.07 -3.74
C TYR A 68 25.98 -15.37 -2.27
N GLU A 69 25.54 -16.54 -1.83
CA GLU A 69 25.74 -17.02 -0.46
C GLU A 69 27.17 -17.55 -0.27
N ALA A 70 27.90 -16.91 0.64
CA ALA A 70 29.19 -17.34 1.12
C ALA A 70 29.02 -18.21 2.38
N PRO A 71 29.78 -19.31 2.53
CA PRO A 71 29.67 -20.20 3.68
C PRO A 71 30.16 -19.58 5.00
N PHE A 72 30.97 -18.52 4.93
CA PHE A 72 31.54 -17.82 6.07
C PHE A 72 31.58 -16.33 5.79
N ASP A 73 31.54 -15.52 6.85
CA ASP A 73 31.77 -14.09 6.76
C ASP A 73 33.20 -13.77 6.28
N ALA A 74 33.39 -12.62 5.64
CA ALA A 74 34.68 -12.18 5.10
C ALA A 74 35.75 -12.00 6.20
N GLN A 75 35.35 -11.67 7.43
CA GLN A 75 36.26 -11.49 8.58
C GLN A 75 36.54 -12.80 9.32
N ALA A 76 35.92 -13.92 8.92
CA ALA A 76 36.16 -15.20 9.57
C ALA A 76 37.64 -15.63 9.43
N SER A 77 38.30 -15.83 10.57
CA SER A 77 39.68 -16.31 10.67
C SER A 77 39.78 -17.80 11.02
N LEU A 78 38.66 -18.52 10.94
CA LEU A 78 38.59 -19.96 11.20
C LEU A 78 39.36 -20.74 10.13
N TYR A 79 40.02 -21.84 10.52
CA TYR A 79 40.69 -22.75 9.59
C TYR A 79 39.74 -23.22 8.47
N GLN A 80 38.49 -23.51 8.82
CA GLN A 80 37.45 -23.94 7.88
C GLN A 80 37.18 -22.89 6.79
N ALA A 81 37.25 -21.60 7.13
CA ALA A 81 37.04 -20.49 6.20
C ALA A 81 38.27 -20.19 5.33
N ARG A 82 39.48 -20.51 5.79
CA ARG A 82 40.75 -20.22 5.10
C ARG A 82 41.31 -21.39 4.29
N CYS A 83 40.95 -22.63 4.64
CA CYS A 83 41.46 -23.82 3.97
C CYS A 83 40.94 -23.92 2.54
N ARG A 84 41.85 -23.92 1.56
CA ARG A 84 41.54 -24.01 0.13
C ARG A 84 40.77 -25.29 -0.25
N HIS A 85 41.01 -26.40 0.44
CA HIS A 85 40.38 -27.68 0.15
C HIS A 85 38.92 -27.76 0.64
N LEU A 86 38.53 -26.89 1.57
CA LEU A 86 37.17 -26.78 2.09
C LEU A 86 36.34 -25.72 1.35
N GLN A 87 36.96 -24.98 0.42
CA GLN A 87 36.25 -23.97 -0.35
C GLN A 87 35.23 -24.60 -1.30
N PRO A 88 34.11 -23.91 -1.56
CA PRO A 88 33.13 -24.35 -2.54
C PRO A 88 33.77 -24.61 -3.90
N ARG A 89 33.32 -25.66 -4.58
CA ARG A 89 33.75 -25.93 -5.95
C ARG A 89 33.10 -24.93 -6.89
N TRP A 90 33.80 -24.57 -7.96
CA TRP A 90 33.24 -23.74 -9.03
C TRP A 90 31.98 -24.33 -9.66
N LEU A 91 31.85 -25.66 -9.67
CA LEU A 91 30.66 -26.37 -10.17
C LEU A 91 29.42 -26.14 -9.28
N ASP A 92 29.60 -25.90 -7.99
CA ASP A 92 28.50 -25.67 -7.04
C ASP A 92 28.09 -24.19 -6.96
N PHE A 93 28.89 -23.31 -7.57
CA PHE A 93 28.70 -21.86 -7.52
C PHE A 93 27.32 -21.41 -8.06
N PRO A 94 26.77 -21.95 -9.17
CA PRO A 94 25.46 -21.54 -9.66
C PRO A 94 24.33 -21.75 -8.65
N GLY A 95 24.41 -22.79 -7.80
CA GLY A 95 23.42 -23.07 -6.76
C GLY A 95 23.45 -22.10 -5.58
N ARG A 96 24.49 -21.27 -5.47
CA ARG A 96 24.68 -20.29 -4.39
C ARG A 96 24.34 -18.87 -4.81
N VAL A 97 24.03 -18.64 -6.08
CA VAL A 97 23.65 -17.32 -6.58
C VAL A 97 22.26 -16.97 -6.07
N LEU A 98 22.15 -15.83 -5.39
CA LEU A 98 20.91 -15.32 -4.82
C LEU A 98 20.21 -14.34 -5.76
N ASP A 99 20.98 -13.42 -6.36
CA ASP A 99 20.43 -12.41 -7.28
C ASP A 99 21.47 -11.90 -8.28
N VAL A 100 20.97 -11.41 -9.42
CA VAL A 100 21.73 -10.78 -10.49
C VAL A 100 21.27 -9.33 -10.63
N GLY A 101 22.20 -8.41 -10.42
CA GLY A 101 22.06 -7.00 -10.70
C GLY A 101 22.45 -6.73 -12.16
N PHE A 102 21.57 -6.16 -12.96
CA PHE A 102 21.90 -5.71 -14.31
C PHE A 102 21.11 -4.45 -14.66
N ALA A 103 21.76 -3.49 -15.33
CA ALA A 103 21.20 -2.19 -15.68
C ALA A 103 20.61 -1.42 -14.48
N GLY A 104 21.31 -1.47 -13.33
CA GLY A 104 20.90 -0.78 -12.10
C GLY A 104 19.69 -1.42 -11.38
N ARG A 105 19.31 -2.65 -11.73
CA ARG A 105 18.17 -3.36 -11.14
C ARG A 105 18.57 -4.74 -10.67
N TRP A 106 18.02 -5.16 -9.53
CA TRP A 106 18.09 -6.54 -9.03
C TRP A 106 16.91 -7.34 -9.58
N TRP A 107 17.20 -8.38 -10.37
CA TRP A 107 16.18 -9.05 -11.17
C TRP A 107 15.36 -10.05 -10.35
N VAL A 108 15.99 -10.84 -9.48
CA VAL A 108 15.30 -11.82 -8.64
C VAL A 108 14.51 -11.11 -7.55
N LEU A 109 15.12 -10.15 -6.85
CA LEU A 109 14.43 -9.31 -5.87
C LEU A 109 13.27 -8.55 -6.51
N GLY A 110 13.49 -7.93 -7.68
CA GLY A 110 12.44 -7.22 -8.40
C GLY A 110 11.28 -8.12 -8.82
N ALA A 111 11.56 -9.38 -9.18
CA ALA A 111 10.51 -10.36 -9.47
C ALA A 111 9.75 -10.78 -8.20
N ARG A 112 10.45 -11.02 -7.08
CA ARG A 112 9.82 -11.38 -5.79
C ARG A 112 9.01 -10.25 -5.18
N MET A 113 9.43 -9.00 -5.39
CA MET A 113 8.74 -7.81 -4.90
C MET A 113 7.56 -7.37 -5.78
N ARG A 114 7.32 -8.01 -6.93
CA ARG A 114 6.27 -7.61 -7.87
C ARG A 114 4.87 -7.71 -7.27
N ASP A 115 4.60 -8.82 -6.58
CA ASP A 115 3.27 -9.16 -6.02
C ASP A 115 3.38 -9.45 -4.52
N CYS A 116 4.22 -8.69 -3.80
CA CYS A 116 4.52 -8.94 -2.39
C CYS A 116 3.36 -8.70 -1.42
N ASP A 117 2.32 -7.99 -1.87
CA ASP A 117 1.08 -7.72 -1.15
C ASP A 117 -0.01 -8.78 -1.41
N VAL A 118 0.18 -9.67 -2.39
CA VAL A 118 -0.81 -10.71 -2.74
C VAL A 118 -0.53 -12.00 -1.99
N ASN A 119 -1.42 -12.38 -1.09
CA ASN A 119 -1.34 -13.65 -0.36
C ASN A 119 -2.18 -14.75 -1.02
N HIS A 120 -1.57 -15.56 -1.89
CA HIS A 120 -2.27 -16.66 -2.60
C HIS A 120 -2.92 -17.70 -1.68
N ALA A 121 -2.45 -17.86 -0.44
CA ALA A 121 -3.00 -18.84 0.50
C ALA A 121 -4.45 -18.53 0.90
N GLU A 122 -4.81 -17.24 0.96
CA GLU A 122 -6.18 -16.80 1.30
C GLU A 122 -7.20 -17.23 0.23
N PHE A 123 -6.77 -17.28 -1.03
CA PHE A 123 -7.63 -17.57 -2.17
C PHE A 123 -7.82 -19.07 -2.45
N LEU A 124 -7.19 -19.96 -1.67
CA LEU A 124 -7.29 -21.41 -1.86
C LEU A 124 -8.71 -21.95 -1.65
N ARG A 125 -9.56 -21.24 -0.90
CA ARG A 125 -10.97 -21.62 -0.68
C ARG A 125 -11.88 -21.27 -1.86
N LEU A 126 -11.45 -20.37 -2.74
CA LEU A 126 -12.24 -19.94 -3.89
C LEU A 126 -12.21 -20.99 -5.01
N PRO A 127 -13.26 -21.09 -5.83
CA PRO A 127 -13.21 -21.85 -7.08
C PRO A 127 -12.08 -21.41 -8.02
N PRO A 128 -11.54 -22.30 -8.88
CA PRO A 128 -10.38 -22.00 -9.74
C PRO A 128 -10.55 -20.75 -10.61
N HIS A 129 -11.76 -20.50 -11.11
CA HIS A 129 -12.05 -19.37 -11.99
C HIS A 129 -11.99 -18.00 -11.29
N LEU A 130 -12.04 -17.96 -9.94
CA LEU A 130 -11.90 -16.73 -9.15
C LEU A 130 -10.49 -16.52 -8.61
N ARG A 131 -9.59 -17.49 -8.73
CA ARG A 131 -8.20 -17.36 -8.27
C ARG A 131 -7.30 -16.61 -9.25
N VAL A 132 -7.75 -16.45 -10.49
CA VAL A 132 -6.96 -15.86 -11.56
C VAL A 132 -7.41 -14.42 -11.79
N VAL A 133 -6.50 -13.47 -11.57
CA VAL A 133 -6.70 -12.05 -11.89
C VAL A 133 -5.96 -11.73 -13.19
N ARG A 134 -6.70 -11.27 -14.21
CA ARG A 134 -6.15 -10.83 -15.49
C ARG A 134 -5.80 -9.34 -15.43
N ALA A 135 -4.79 -8.92 -16.19
CA ALA A 135 -4.40 -7.50 -16.27
C ALA A 135 -5.56 -6.54 -16.61
N ARG A 136 -6.53 -6.98 -17.42
CA ARG A 136 -7.73 -6.18 -17.73
C ARG A 136 -8.65 -5.95 -16.52
N GLN A 137 -8.66 -6.87 -15.56
CA GLN A 137 -9.51 -6.78 -14.35
C GLN A 137 -8.90 -5.83 -13.31
N LEU A 138 -7.61 -5.50 -13.43
CA LEU A 138 -6.95 -4.48 -12.61
C LEU A 138 -7.26 -3.06 -13.09
N ARG A 139 -7.86 -2.89 -14.27
CA ARG A 139 -8.28 -1.58 -14.80
C ARG A 139 -9.72 -1.29 -14.35
N SER A 140 -9.91 -0.22 -13.59
CA SER A 140 -11.20 0.13 -12.98
C SER A 140 -12.20 0.78 -13.95
N GLU A 141 -11.74 1.29 -15.10
CA GLU A 141 -12.57 2.07 -16.04
C GLU A 141 -13.92 1.43 -16.38
N ALA A 142 -13.95 0.12 -16.66
CA ALA A 142 -15.18 -0.60 -16.99
C ALA A 142 -16.11 -0.75 -15.77
N ASN A 143 -15.54 -1.00 -14.58
CA ASN A 143 -16.30 -1.13 -13.34
C ASN A 143 -16.92 0.20 -12.93
N GLU A 144 -16.19 1.31 -13.10
CA GLU A 144 -16.68 2.66 -12.82
C GLU A 144 -17.84 3.04 -13.75
N ARG A 145 -17.75 2.73 -15.05
CA ARG A 145 -18.87 2.95 -15.99
C ARG A 145 -20.12 2.17 -15.60
N LEU A 146 -19.98 0.89 -15.28
CA LEU A 146 -21.09 0.05 -14.84
C LEU A 146 -21.69 0.54 -13.50
N PHE A 147 -20.84 1.09 -12.62
CA PHE A 147 -21.30 1.69 -11.37
C PHE A 147 -22.17 2.93 -11.63
N GLU A 148 -21.78 3.82 -12.55
CA GLU A 148 -22.59 4.98 -12.93
C GLU A 148 -23.90 4.58 -13.60
N GLU A 149 -23.90 3.54 -14.45
CA GLU A 149 -25.09 3.02 -15.10
C GLU A 149 -26.15 2.56 -14.10
N LYS A 150 -25.74 2.05 -12.93
CA LYS A 150 -26.67 1.65 -11.85
C LYS A 150 -27.53 2.83 -11.35
N PHE A 151 -27.03 4.06 -11.41
CA PHE A 151 -27.78 5.25 -10.97
C PHE A 151 -28.67 5.84 -12.06
N ARG A 152 -28.67 5.26 -13.26
CA ARG A 152 -29.57 5.70 -14.32
C ARG A 152 -31.01 5.48 -13.88
N ALA A 153 -31.79 6.57 -13.87
CA ALA A 153 -33.20 6.52 -13.54
C ALA A 153 -33.93 5.53 -14.47
N VAL A 154 -34.76 4.68 -13.88
CA VAL A 154 -35.66 3.80 -14.62
C VAL A 154 -36.73 4.68 -15.25
N VAL A 155 -36.81 4.68 -16.58
CA VAL A 155 -37.87 5.39 -17.32
C VAL A 155 -39.04 4.44 -17.47
N LEU A 156 -40.16 4.78 -16.82
CA LEU A 156 -41.45 4.11 -17.00
C LEU A 156 -42.13 4.65 -18.25
N THR A 157 -42.84 3.79 -18.98
CA THR A 157 -43.70 4.24 -20.07
C THR A 157 -44.98 4.85 -19.52
N ASP A 158 -45.63 5.74 -20.27
CA ASP A 158 -46.88 6.38 -19.84
C ASP A 158 -47.95 5.34 -19.45
N ASP A 159 -48.06 4.25 -20.22
CA ASP A 159 -48.97 3.13 -19.91
C ASP A 159 -48.69 2.49 -18.54
N GLN A 160 -47.43 2.39 -18.13
CA GLN A 160 -47.04 1.83 -16.83
C GLN A 160 -47.36 2.79 -15.69
N VAL A 161 -47.21 4.09 -15.94
CA VAL A 161 -47.57 5.14 -14.97
C VAL A 161 -49.10 5.17 -14.81
N ASP A 162 -49.84 5.13 -15.91
CA ASP A 162 -51.31 5.14 -15.91
C ASP A 162 -51.87 3.90 -15.21
N GLN A 163 -51.29 2.73 -15.48
CA GLN A 163 -51.65 1.49 -14.80
C GLN A 163 -51.43 1.60 -13.28
N ALA A 164 -50.28 2.12 -12.85
CA ALA A 164 -49.98 2.30 -11.43
C ALA A 164 -50.93 3.32 -10.76
N LEU A 165 -51.24 4.43 -11.44
CA LEU A 165 -52.19 5.44 -10.95
C LEU A 165 -53.61 4.87 -10.84
N TRP A 166 -54.03 4.06 -11.81
CA TRP A 166 -55.33 3.39 -11.76
C TRP A 166 -55.41 2.41 -10.58
N GLU A 167 -54.36 1.60 -10.37
CA GLU A 167 -54.27 0.68 -9.23
C GLU A 167 -54.33 1.42 -7.89
N GLU A 168 -53.63 2.55 -7.74
CA GLU A 168 -53.72 3.39 -6.55
C GLU A 168 -55.14 3.95 -6.35
N GLN A 169 -55.80 4.43 -7.41
CA GLN A 169 -57.17 4.93 -7.32
C GLN A 169 -58.15 3.86 -6.87
N VAL A 170 -58.02 2.64 -7.40
CA VAL A 170 -58.85 1.49 -7.00
C VAL A 170 -58.64 1.19 -5.51
N LEU A 171 -57.39 1.11 -5.06
CA LEU A 171 -57.06 0.87 -3.65
C LEU A 171 -57.62 1.96 -2.71
N GLN A 172 -57.52 3.23 -3.09
CA GLN A 172 -58.10 4.33 -2.31
C GLN A 172 -59.62 4.23 -2.21
N LYS A 173 -60.28 3.86 -3.32
CA LYS A 173 -61.73 3.64 -3.34
C LYS A 173 -62.14 2.50 -2.42
N GLU A 174 -61.48 1.35 -2.51
CA GLU A 174 -61.74 0.20 -1.63
C GLU A 174 -61.53 0.55 -0.15
N ARG A 175 -60.47 1.31 0.16
CA ARG A 175 -60.20 1.78 1.53
C ARG A 175 -61.32 2.70 2.03
N LYS A 176 -61.81 3.62 1.20
CA LYS A 176 -62.90 4.53 1.53
C LYS A 176 -64.21 3.77 1.76
N ASP A 177 -64.52 2.81 0.90
CA ASP A 177 -65.72 1.97 1.02
C ASP A 177 -65.67 1.12 2.30
N ARG A 178 -64.50 0.58 2.66
CA ARG A 178 -64.29 -0.14 3.92
C ARG A 178 -64.49 0.76 5.15
N LEU A 179 -63.97 1.99 5.11
CA LEU A 179 -64.18 3.00 6.14
C LEU A 179 -65.66 3.35 6.30
N ALA A 180 -66.36 3.59 5.20
CA ALA A 180 -67.80 3.89 5.22
C ALA A 180 -68.62 2.74 5.80
N ARG A 181 -68.30 1.49 5.44
CA ARG A 181 -68.92 0.29 6.04
C ARG A 181 -68.67 0.22 7.55
N SER A 182 -67.43 0.45 7.99
CA SER A 182 -67.09 0.43 9.42
C SER A 182 -67.76 1.55 10.23
N GLN A 183 -68.01 2.72 9.61
CA GLN A 183 -68.74 3.83 10.25
C GLN A 183 -70.25 3.54 10.31
N ALA A 184 -70.80 2.87 9.30
CA ALA A 184 -72.20 2.45 9.29
C ALA A 184 -72.49 1.30 10.28
N GLU A 185 -71.50 0.43 10.54
CA GLU A 185 -71.60 -0.64 11.55
C GLU A 185 -71.24 -0.19 12.97
N ALA A 186 -70.78 1.06 13.17
CA ALA A 186 -70.48 1.58 14.50
C ALA A 186 -71.78 1.77 15.30
N PRO A 187 -71.96 1.10 16.45
CA PRO A 187 -73.16 1.28 17.25
C PRO A 187 -73.28 2.73 17.73
N ALA A 188 -74.49 3.29 17.66
CA ALA A 188 -74.79 4.61 18.20
C ALA A 188 -74.31 4.68 19.66
N ARG A 189 -73.42 5.63 19.97
CA ARG A 189 -72.97 5.86 21.35
C ARG A 189 -74.21 6.09 22.22
N PRO A 190 -74.40 5.36 23.33
CA PRO A 190 -75.51 5.63 24.22
C PRO A 190 -75.34 7.06 24.76
N GLU A 191 -76.30 7.94 24.49
CA GLU A 191 -76.41 9.23 25.14
C GLU A 191 -76.57 8.98 26.65
N VAL A 192 -75.53 9.28 27.41
CA VAL A 192 -75.60 9.29 28.87
C VAL A 192 -76.30 10.59 29.26
N ALA A 193 -77.60 10.49 29.51
CA ALA A 193 -78.37 11.52 30.18
C ALA A 193 -78.34 11.28 31.70
N GLY A 194 -77.94 12.30 32.47
CA GLY A 194 -78.04 12.33 33.94
C GLY A 194 -76.73 12.64 34.64
#